data_AF-A0A9J7HJD2-F1
#
_entry.id   AF-A0A9J7HJD2-F1
#
_cell.length_a   1.000
_cell.length_b   1.000
_cell.length_c   1.000
_cell.angle_alpha   90.00
_cell.angle_beta   90.00
_cell.angle_gamma   90.00
#
_symmetry.space_group_name_H-M   'P 1'
#
loop_
_entity.id
_entity.type
_entity.pdbx_description
1 polymer ?
#
loop_
_entity_poly.entity_id
_entity_poly.type
_entity_poly.pdbx_seq_one_letter_code
_entity_poly.pdbx_strand_id
1 'polypeptide(L)'
;MAASRGKLLEFMMLVGQLKRVPRTGWVLRGVQNVESVADHMYRMAIMAFLLDGEGGLNRDKCIKIALVHDMAESIVGDIAPADGISKEEKHRREKEAMLHLSGMVGGEVGKELYSLWEEYEMESTAEAKAVKDLDKFDMVLQAFEYETLQNRPGQLQDFFNSTRGKFNYPSVQSWVEDLNRLRDNDDADNPLTRIVNPSTKRDPSSSSSDAQDKTSSR
;
A
#
# COMPACT_ATOMS: atom_id res chain seq x y z
N MET A 1 -22.01 18.35 18.38
CA MET A 1 -21.64 17.71 19.68
C MET A 1 -20.57 16.67 19.39
N ALA A 2 -19.49 16.63 20.15
CA ALA A 2 -18.45 15.58 20.05
C ALA A 2 -18.97 14.23 20.57
N ALA A 3 -18.39 13.12 20.11
CA ALA A 3 -18.72 11.78 20.59
C ALA A 3 -18.71 11.68 22.11
N SER A 4 -19.73 11.03 22.69
CA SER A 4 -19.67 10.57 24.08
C SER A 4 -18.55 9.53 24.25
N ARG A 5 -17.90 9.46 25.42
CA ARG A 5 -16.78 8.53 25.68
C ARG A 5 -17.05 7.07 25.27
N GLY A 6 -18.27 6.56 25.48
CA GLY A 6 -18.65 5.19 25.09
C GLY A 6 -18.64 4.97 23.57
N LYS A 7 -19.13 5.94 22.80
CA LYS A 7 -19.15 5.88 21.32
C LYS A 7 -17.75 5.96 20.71
N LEU A 8 -16.85 6.73 21.32
CA LEU A 8 -15.46 6.81 20.83
C LEU A 8 -14.73 5.47 21.01
N LEU A 9 -14.93 4.79 22.14
CA LEU A 9 -14.33 3.47 22.37
C LEU A 9 -14.83 2.44 21.35
N GLU A 10 -16.14 2.43 21.09
CA GLU A 10 -16.75 1.55 20.07
C GLU A 10 -16.22 1.87 18.66
N PHE A 11 -16.10 3.16 18.30
CA PHE A 11 -15.48 3.58 17.04
C PHE A 11 -14.04 3.04 16.92
N MET A 12 -13.22 3.16 17.97
CA MET A 12 -11.86 2.63 17.96
C MET A 12 -11.81 1.11 17.88
N MET A 13 -12.80 0.40 18.45
CA MET A 13 -12.94 -1.05 18.30
C MET A 13 -13.32 -1.46 16.87
N LEU A 14 -14.13 -0.65 16.17
CA LEU A 14 -14.45 -0.83 14.75
C LEU A 14 -13.22 -0.58 13.88
N VAL A 15 -12.53 0.55 14.03
CA VAL A 15 -11.26 0.81 13.32
C VAL A 15 -10.25 -0.31 13.59
N GLY A 16 -10.20 -0.82 14.82
CA GLY A 16 -9.36 -1.96 15.19
C GLY A 16 -9.67 -3.28 14.47
N GLN A 17 -10.84 -3.43 13.85
CA GLN A 17 -11.18 -4.59 13.02
C GLN A 17 -10.31 -4.68 11.77
N LEU A 18 -9.85 -3.55 11.22
CA LEU A 18 -9.01 -3.50 10.00
C LEU A 18 -7.72 -4.31 10.14
N LYS A 19 -7.20 -4.46 11.36
CA LYS A 19 -6.04 -5.30 11.68
C LYS A 19 -6.28 -6.81 11.48
N ARG A 20 -7.55 -7.19 11.30
CA ARG A 20 -8.03 -8.57 11.16
C ARG A 20 -8.79 -8.79 9.85
N VAL A 21 -8.88 -7.76 9.00
CA VAL A 21 -9.37 -7.88 7.63
C VAL A 21 -8.15 -8.11 6.73
N PRO A 22 -7.92 -9.33 6.22
CA PRO A 22 -6.84 -9.56 5.26
C PRO A 22 -7.21 -8.93 3.91
N ARG A 23 -6.21 -8.45 3.16
CA ARG A 23 -6.44 -7.97 1.80
C ARG A 23 -6.83 -9.13 0.87
N THR A 24 -8.09 -9.15 0.44
CA THR A 24 -8.78 -10.25 -0.25
C THR A 24 -8.09 -10.64 -1.56
N GLY A 25 -7.51 -9.67 -2.28
CA GLY A 25 -6.76 -9.92 -3.51
C GLY A 25 -5.64 -10.96 -3.32
N TRP A 26 -4.89 -10.88 -2.23
CA TRP A 26 -3.81 -11.81 -1.90
C TRP A 26 -4.33 -13.18 -1.45
N VAL A 27 -5.40 -13.19 -0.65
CA VAL A 27 -6.07 -14.42 -0.20
C VAL A 27 -6.53 -15.26 -1.39
N LEU A 28 -7.16 -14.61 -2.38
CA LEU A 28 -7.63 -15.27 -3.61
C LEU A 28 -6.50 -15.78 -4.51
N ARG A 29 -5.24 -15.39 -4.26
CA ARG A 29 -4.05 -15.88 -4.97
C ARG A 29 -3.25 -16.89 -4.15
N GLY A 30 -3.75 -17.29 -2.98
CA GLY A 30 -3.12 -18.28 -2.13
C GLY A 30 -1.82 -17.81 -1.46
N VAL A 31 -1.61 -16.49 -1.38
CA VAL A 31 -0.50 -15.88 -0.64
C VAL A 31 -0.62 -16.26 0.84
N GLN A 32 0.50 -16.60 1.48
CA GLN A 32 0.54 -16.92 2.91
C GLN A 32 0.90 -15.67 3.73
N ASN A 33 0.40 -15.59 4.97
CA ASN A 33 0.64 -14.45 5.89
C ASN A 33 0.35 -13.09 5.24
N VAL A 34 -0.87 -13.00 4.69
CA VAL A 34 -1.37 -11.82 3.98
C VAL A 34 -1.45 -10.60 4.92
N GLU A 35 -1.07 -9.43 4.41
CA GLU A 35 -1.20 -8.15 5.09
C GLU A 35 -2.66 -7.85 5.46
N SER A 36 -2.86 -7.08 6.52
CA SER A 36 -4.17 -6.54 6.83
C SER A 36 -4.42 -5.23 6.08
N VAL A 37 -5.69 -4.83 5.96
CA VAL A 37 -6.06 -3.50 5.41
C VAL A 37 -5.39 -2.37 6.19
N ALA A 38 -5.17 -2.56 7.49
CA ALA A 38 -4.45 -1.59 8.31
C ALA A 38 -2.95 -1.47 7.94
N ASP A 39 -2.30 -2.56 7.52
CA ASP A 39 -0.90 -2.56 7.09
C ASP A 39 -0.74 -1.78 5.78
N HIS A 40 -1.64 -2.04 4.83
CA HIS A 40 -1.75 -1.32 3.56
C HIS A 40 -1.90 0.19 3.77
N MET A 41 -2.91 0.61 4.56
CA MET A 41 -3.13 2.04 4.84
C MET A 41 -1.96 2.69 5.59
N TYR A 42 -1.24 1.93 6.43
CA TYR A 42 -0.05 2.44 7.11
C TYR A 42 1.06 2.79 6.12
N ARG A 43 1.44 1.86 5.23
CA ARG A 43 2.50 2.12 4.25
C ARG A 43 2.08 3.22 3.29
N MET A 44 0.81 3.28 2.88
CA MET A 44 0.29 4.41 2.12
C MET A 44 0.44 5.76 2.82
N ALA A 45 0.15 5.84 4.12
CA ALA A 45 0.33 7.08 4.89
C ALA A 45 1.80 7.52 4.94
N ILE A 46 2.73 6.57 5.05
CA ILE A 46 4.18 6.86 4.95
C ILE A 46 4.53 7.36 3.55
N MET A 47 4.02 6.76 2.48
CA MET A 47 4.28 7.23 1.11
C MET A 47 3.69 8.62 0.86
N ALA A 48 2.49 8.90 1.37
CA ALA A 48 1.86 10.23 1.29
C ALA A 48 2.69 11.31 1.99
N PHE A 49 3.32 10.96 3.12
CA PHE A 49 4.25 11.84 3.83
C PHE A 49 5.52 12.15 3.01
N LEU A 50 5.96 11.23 2.16
CA LEU A 50 7.16 11.35 1.32
C LEU A 50 6.92 12.06 -0.01
N LEU A 51 5.67 12.40 -0.35
CA LEU A 51 5.39 13.19 -1.54
C LEU A 51 6.10 14.55 -1.48
N ASP A 52 6.52 15.04 -2.64
CA ASP A 52 7.29 16.28 -2.81
C ASP A 52 6.45 17.56 -2.75
N GLY A 53 5.11 17.44 -2.76
CA GLY A 53 4.20 18.58 -2.77
C GLY A 53 4.09 19.28 -4.13
N GLU A 54 4.55 18.63 -5.21
CA GLU A 54 4.43 19.14 -6.58
C GLU A 54 2.98 19.56 -6.90
N GLY A 55 2.83 20.66 -7.63
CA GLY A 55 1.51 21.18 -8.00
C GLY A 55 0.71 21.79 -6.84
N GLY A 56 1.34 22.05 -5.69
CA GLY A 56 0.68 22.63 -4.51
C GLY A 56 -0.12 21.61 -3.68
N LEU A 57 0.21 20.33 -3.82
CA LEU A 57 -0.45 19.23 -3.13
C LEU A 57 -0.35 19.37 -1.60
N ASN A 58 -1.47 19.27 -0.88
CA ASN A 58 -1.46 19.27 0.57
C ASN A 58 -1.15 17.87 1.13
N ARG A 59 0.09 17.65 1.57
CA ARG A 59 0.55 16.36 2.11
C ARG A 59 -0.19 15.91 3.36
N ASP A 60 -0.50 16.81 4.28
CA ASP A 60 -1.25 16.46 5.50
C ASP A 60 -2.64 15.92 5.14
N LYS A 61 -3.26 16.50 4.11
CA LYS A 61 -4.52 16.01 3.57
C LYS A 61 -4.36 14.65 2.89
N CYS A 62 -3.30 14.43 2.09
CA CYS A 62 -3.01 13.10 1.52
C CYS A 62 -2.84 12.02 2.60
N ILE A 63 -2.11 12.32 3.68
CA ILE A 63 -1.92 11.40 4.82
C ILE A 63 -3.28 11.08 5.46
N LYS A 64 -4.12 12.10 5.70
CA LYS A 64 -5.46 11.90 6.26
C LYS A 64 -6.35 11.06 5.34
N ILE A 65 -6.32 11.28 4.03
CA ILE A 65 -7.07 10.47 3.07
C ILE A 65 -6.57 9.01 3.11
N ALA A 66 -5.25 8.79 3.06
CA ALA A 66 -4.67 7.45 3.11
C ALA A 66 -5.09 6.67 4.37
N LEU A 67 -5.20 7.33 5.52
CA LEU A 67 -5.64 6.72 6.79
C LEU A 67 -7.14 6.41 6.87
N VAL A 68 -7.96 6.97 5.97
CA VAL A 68 -9.43 6.91 6.07
C VAL A 68 -10.08 6.18 4.90
N HIS A 69 -9.42 6.10 3.74
CA HIS A 69 -10.06 5.65 2.50
C HIS A 69 -10.68 4.25 2.57
N ASP A 70 -9.99 3.27 3.16
CA ASP A 70 -10.49 1.90 3.35
C ASP A 70 -11.11 1.67 4.74
N MET A 71 -11.40 2.73 5.50
CA MET A 71 -11.93 2.59 6.87
C MET A 71 -13.31 1.88 6.90
N ALA A 72 -14.09 2.00 5.81
CA ALA A 72 -15.37 1.31 5.63
C ALA A 72 -15.24 -0.22 5.73
N GLU A 73 -14.09 -0.77 5.32
CA GLU A 73 -13.81 -2.21 5.30
C GLU A 73 -13.77 -2.83 6.70
N SER A 74 -13.65 -2.00 7.74
CA SER A 74 -13.83 -2.44 9.13
C SER A 74 -15.20 -3.06 9.41
N ILE A 75 -16.20 -2.71 8.59
CA ILE A 75 -17.58 -3.20 8.68
C ILE A 75 -17.91 -4.09 7.48
N VAL A 76 -17.56 -3.67 6.27
CA VAL A 76 -18.00 -4.35 5.04
C VAL A 76 -17.05 -5.46 4.57
N GLY A 77 -15.83 -5.52 5.12
CA GLY A 77 -14.73 -6.35 4.63
C GLY A 77 -14.08 -5.78 3.36
N ASP A 78 -12.92 -6.31 2.98
CA ASP A 78 -12.27 -5.97 1.71
C ASP A 78 -12.98 -6.69 0.55
N ILE A 79 -13.81 -5.95 -0.20
CA ILE A 79 -14.59 -6.49 -1.32
C ILE A 79 -13.75 -6.47 -2.60
N ALA A 80 -13.38 -7.65 -3.10
CA ALA A 80 -12.60 -7.81 -4.31
C ALA A 80 -13.48 -7.96 -5.57
N PRO A 81 -12.94 -7.70 -6.78
CA PRO A 81 -13.68 -7.90 -8.03
C PRO A 81 -14.26 -9.31 -8.23
N ALA A 82 -13.63 -10.33 -7.62
CA ALA A 82 -14.08 -11.71 -7.72
C ALA A 82 -15.37 -12.01 -6.93
N ASP A 83 -15.77 -11.14 -5.99
CA ASP A 83 -16.96 -11.32 -5.16
C ASP A 83 -18.27 -11.04 -5.93
N GLY A 84 -18.19 -10.53 -7.17
CA GLY A 84 -19.35 -10.30 -8.03
C GLY A 84 -20.28 -9.17 -7.56
N ILE A 85 -19.83 -8.37 -6.59
CA ILE A 85 -20.55 -7.18 -6.13
C ILE A 85 -20.33 -6.04 -7.14
N SER A 86 -21.43 -5.40 -7.57
CA SER A 86 -21.33 -4.26 -8.49
C SER A 86 -20.65 -3.07 -7.82
N LYS A 87 -20.08 -2.17 -8.62
CA LYS A 87 -19.45 -0.95 -8.09
C LYS A 87 -20.45 -0.09 -7.30
N GLU A 88 -21.69 -0.03 -7.75
CA GLU A 88 -22.77 0.73 -7.13
C GLU A 88 -23.14 0.14 -5.77
N GLU A 89 -23.23 -1.19 -5.66
CA GLU A 89 -23.54 -1.86 -4.41
C GLU A 89 -22.37 -1.80 -3.42
N LYS A 90 -21.12 -1.95 -3.90
CA LYS A 90 -19.91 -1.73 -3.08
C LYS A 90 -19.93 -0.32 -2.49
N HIS A 91 -20.07 0.69 -3.36
CA HIS A 91 -20.11 2.08 -2.94
C HIS A 91 -21.27 2.36 -1.96
N ARG A 92 -22.47 1.79 -2.20
CA ARG A 92 -23.61 1.93 -1.28
C ARG A 92 -23.30 1.38 0.12
N ARG A 93 -22.70 0.19 0.21
CA ARG A 93 -22.33 -0.44 1.50
C ARG A 93 -21.24 0.35 2.21
N GLU A 94 -20.21 0.78 1.50
CA GLU A 94 -19.11 1.56 2.06
C GLU A 94 -19.60 2.94 2.54
N LYS A 95 -20.48 3.58 1.77
CA LYS A 95 -21.12 4.82 2.18
C LYS A 95 -21.92 4.67 3.47
N GLU A 96 -22.71 3.59 3.58
CA GLU A 96 -23.49 3.30 4.79
C GLU A 96 -22.58 3.07 6.01
N ALA A 97 -21.51 2.30 5.84
CA ALA A 97 -20.50 2.08 6.86
C ALA A 97 -19.80 3.39 7.30
N MET A 98 -19.42 4.24 6.35
CA MET A 98 -18.77 5.51 6.63
C MET A 98 -19.69 6.54 7.28
N LEU A 99 -20.97 6.58 6.91
CA LEU A 99 -21.97 7.38 7.60
C LEU A 99 -22.15 6.92 9.06
N HIS A 100 -22.12 5.61 9.31
CA HIS A 100 -22.15 5.07 10.67
C HIS A 100 -20.91 5.48 11.48
N LEU A 101 -19.71 5.19 10.96
CA LEU A 101 -18.43 5.50 11.62
C LEU A 101 -18.26 7.00 11.90
N SER A 102 -18.49 7.85 10.89
CA SER A 102 -18.42 9.30 11.06
C SER A 102 -19.48 9.84 12.02
N GLY A 103 -20.69 9.25 12.02
CA GLY A 103 -21.76 9.60 12.94
C GLY A 103 -21.46 9.25 14.41
N MET A 104 -20.71 8.17 14.65
CA MET A 104 -20.23 7.81 16.00
C MET A 104 -19.25 8.86 16.55
N VAL A 105 -18.37 9.40 15.70
CA VAL A 105 -17.43 10.48 16.04
C VAL A 105 -18.15 11.83 16.22
N GLY A 106 -19.04 12.17 15.29
CA GLY A 106 -19.83 13.39 15.30
C GLY A 106 -19.03 14.69 15.23
N GLY A 107 -19.73 15.83 15.26
CA GLY A 107 -19.12 17.16 15.20
C GLY A 107 -18.33 17.42 13.90
N GLU A 108 -17.37 18.33 13.95
CA GLU A 108 -16.55 18.68 12.78
C GLU A 108 -15.58 17.56 12.39
N VAL A 109 -15.07 16.79 13.37
CA VAL A 109 -14.16 15.67 13.10
C VAL A 109 -14.86 14.54 12.35
N GLY A 110 -16.11 14.19 12.75
CA GLY A 110 -16.89 13.20 12.01
C GLY A 110 -17.19 13.65 10.57
N LYS A 111 -17.50 14.94 10.36
CA LYS A 111 -17.71 15.51 9.02
C LYS A 111 -16.43 15.44 8.18
N GLU A 112 -15.29 15.83 8.75
CA GLU A 112 -13.99 15.75 8.08
C GLU A 112 -13.69 14.30 7.65
N LEU A 113 -13.90 13.32 8.53
CA LEU A 113 -13.69 11.91 8.25
C LEU A 113 -14.54 11.44 7.06
N TYR A 114 -15.84 11.76 7.02
CA TYR A 114 -16.70 11.40 5.90
C TYR A 114 -16.30 12.13 4.61
N SER A 115 -16.00 13.42 4.67
CA SER A 115 -15.58 14.21 3.51
C SER A 115 -14.28 13.70 2.89
N LEU A 116 -13.29 13.31 3.69
CA LEU A 116 -12.03 12.73 3.18
C LEU A 116 -12.26 11.42 2.42
N TRP A 117 -13.12 10.54 2.96
CA TRP A 117 -13.51 9.31 2.27
C TRP A 117 -14.25 9.60 0.96
N GLU A 118 -15.22 10.51 0.99
CA GLU A 118 -16.02 10.87 -0.19
C GLU A 118 -15.16 11.52 -1.28
N GLU A 119 -14.19 12.36 -0.91
CA GLU A 119 -13.23 12.93 -1.86
C GLU A 119 -12.39 11.87 -2.57
N TYR A 120 -11.92 10.85 -1.83
CA TYR A 120 -11.17 9.73 -2.39
C TYR A 120 -12.01 8.89 -3.34
N GLU A 121 -13.24 8.56 -2.93
CA GLU A 121 -14.17 7.77 -3.75
C GLU A 121 -14.56 8.49 -5.05
N MET A 122 -14.72 9.82 -4.99
CA MET A 122 -15.09 10.63 -6.15
C MET A 122 -13.89 11.12 -6.96
N GLU A 123 -12.66 10.85 -6.51
CA GLU A 123 -11.42 11.37 -7.08
C GLU A 123 -11.49 12.90 -7.33
N SER A 124 -12.12 13.63 -6.42
CA SER A 124 -12.56 15.01 -6.67
C SER A 124 -11.47 16.07 -6.45
N THR A 125 -10.38 15.69 -5.77
CA THR A 125 -9.25 16.58 -5.43
C THR A 125 -7.92 16.06 -5.97
N ALA A 126 -6.92 16.93 -6.05
CA ALA A 126 -5.56 16.52 -6.45
C ALA A 126 -4.97 15.54 -5.44
N GLU A 127 -5.24 15.74 -4.14
CA GLU A 127 -4.86 14.85 -3.06
C GLU A 127 -5.50 13.47 -3.20
N ALA A 128 -6.81 13.39 -3.46
CA ALA A 128 -7.49 12.12 -3.69
C ALA A 128 -6.88 11.33 -4.85
N LYS A 129 -6.58 12.01 -5.98
CA LYS A 129 -5.95 11.39 -7.15
C LYS A 129 -4.53 10.92 -6.86
N ALA A 130 -3.74 11.71 -6.14
CA ALA A 130 -2.40 11.31 -5.72
C ALA A 130 -2.46 10.07 -4.81
N VAL A 131 -3.40 10.02 -3.86
CA VAL A 131 -3.58 8.86 -2.97
C VAL A 131 -4.09 7.62 -3.73
N LYS A 132 -4.91 7.77 -4.77
CA LYS A 132 -5.26 6.65 -5.68
C LYS A 132 -4.05 6.06 -6.40
N ASP A 133 -3.05 6.88 -6.73
CA ASP A 133 -1.81 6.38 -7.30
C ASP A 133 -0.94 5.66 -6.26
N LEU A 134 -0.93 6.17 -5.02
CA LEU A 134 -0.26 5.50 -3.89
C LEU A 134 -0.89 4.13 -3.57
N ASP A 135 -2.22 4.03 -3.58
CA ASP A 135 -2.95 2.77 -3.36
C ASP A 135 -2.52 1.70 -4.38
N LYS A 136 -2.58 2.05 -5.68
CA LYS A 136 -2.13 1.18 -6.76
C LYS A 136 -0.65 0.81 -6.63
N PHE A 137 0.19 1.77 -6.22
CA PHE A 137 1.63 1.56 -6.09
C PHE A 137 1.95 0.63 -4.92
N ASP A 138 1.32 0.83 -3.75
CA ASP A 138 1.43 -0.05 -2.60
C ASP A 138 1.09 -1.49 -2.97
N MET A 139 0.00 -1.67 -3.72
CA MET A 139 -0.45 -2.98 -4.19
C MET A 139 0.59 -3.67 -5.07
N VAL A 140 1.17 -3.00 -6.08
CA VAL A 140 2.18 -3.64 -6.94
C VAL A 140 3.53 -3.84 -6.24
N LEU A 141 3.90 -2.95 -5.31
CA LEU A 141 5.07 -3.14 -4.46
C LEU A 141 4.91 -4.37 -3.58
N GLN A 142 3.74 -4.52 -2.94
CA GLN A 142 3.42 -5.70 -2.13
C GLN A 142 3.41 -6.99 -2.95
N ALA A 143 2.91 -6.94 -4.19
CA ALA A 143 2.95 -8.07 -5.12
C ALA A 143 4.40 -8.51 -5.39
N PHE A 144 5.30 -7.57 -5.69
CA PHE A 144 6.73 -7.86 -5.87
C PHE A 144 7.36 -8.46 -4.60
N GLU A 145 7.04 -7.91 -3.43
CA GLU A 145 7.54 -8.43 -2.15
C GLU A 145 7.07 -9.87 -1.93
N TYR A 146 5.80 -10.19 -2.17
CA TYR A 146 5.29 -11.56 -2.05
C TYR A 146 5.89 -12.52 -3.05
N GLU A 147 6.02 -12.13 -4.32
CA GLU A 147 6.70 -12.93 -5.35
C GLU A 147 8.15 -13.26 -4.93
N THR A 148 8.88 -12.27 -4.43
CA THR A 148 10.27 -12.42 -4.00
C THR A 148 10.39 -13.31 -2.74
N LEU A 149 9.64 -12.97 -1.69
CA LEU A 149 9.71 -13.65 -0.38
C LEU A 149 9.26 -15.11 -0.45
N GLN A 150 8.34 -15.43 -1.36
CA GLN A 150 7.86 -16.80 -1.55
C GLN A 150 8.59 -17.54 -2.67
N ASN A 151 9.58 -16.92 -3.29
CA ASN A 151 10.35 -17.46 -4.41
C ASN A 151 9.45 -17.92 -5.58
N ARG A 152 8.52 -17.05 -5.98
CA ARG A 152 7.54 -17.26 -7.05
C ARG A 152 7.50 -16.06 -7.99
N PRO A 153 8.61 -15.75 -8.70
CA PRO A 153 8.68 -14.61 -9.61
C PRO A 153 7.58 -14.68 -10.67
N GLY A 154 6.91 -13.56 -10.94
CA GLY A 154 5.88 -13.47 -11.98
C GLY A 154 4.48 -13.99 -11.60
N GLN A 155 4.31 -14.61 -10.42
CA GLN A 155 3.03 -15.23 -10.04
C GLN A 155 1.87 -14.23 -9.93
N LEU A 156 2.15 -12.97 -9.55
CA LEU A 156 1.18 -11.92 -9.27
C LEU A 156 1.16 -10.86 -10.40
N GLN A 157 1.49 -11.27 -11.63
CA GLN A 157 1.53 -10.40 -12.81
C GLN A 157 0.20 -9.71 -13.12
N ASP A 158 -0.92 -10.30 -12.73
CA ASP A 158 -2.25 -9.72 -12.93
C ASP A 158 -2.44 -8.39 -12.19
N PHE A 159 -1.83 -8.22 -11.01
CA PHE A 159 -1.82 -6.94 -10.29
C PHE A 159 -1.09 -5.86 -11.09
N PHE A 160 0.10 -6.16 -11.61
CA PHE A 160 0.86 -5.26 -12.49
C PHE A 160 0.10 -4.93 -13.78
N ASN A 161 -0.55 -5.92 -14.39
CA ASN A 161 -1.37 -5.70 -15.58
C ASN A 161 -2.57 -4.78 -15.28
N SER A 162 -3.16 -4.89 -14.09
CA SER A 162 -4.32 -4.09 -13.68
C SER A 162 -4.02 -2.60 -13.49
N THR A 163 -2.75 -2.23 -13.26
CA THR A 163 -2.31 -0.84 -12.99
C THR A 163 -1.59 -0.17 -14.17
N ARG A 164 -1.29 -0.91 -15.24
CA ARG A 164 -0.59 -0.37 -16.42
C ARG A 164 -1.29 0.87 -16.98
N GLY A 165 -0.55 1.97 -17.09
CA GLY A 165 -1.05 3.24 -17.63
C GLY A 165 -2.05 3.99 -16.71
N LYS A 166 -2.13 3.62 -15.42
CA LYS A 166 -3.06 4.24 -14.45
C LYS A 166 -2.39 5.14 -13.41
N PHE A 167 -1.08 5.37 -13.53
CA PHE A 167 -0.31 6.27 -12.67
C PHE A 167 -0.15 7.63 -13.34
N ASN A 168 -0.44 8.69 -12.61
CA ASN A 168 -0.50 10.06 -13.11
C ASN A 168 0.40 11.02 -12.31
N TYR A 169 0.59 10.80 -11.01
CA TYR A 169 1.45 11.64 -10.18
C TYR A 169 2.93 11.40 -10.50
N PRO A 170 3.73 12.43 -10.86
CA PRO A 170 5.08 12.25 -11.40
C PRO A 170 6.03 11.42 -10.52
N SER A 171 6.09 11.72 -9.22
CA SER A 171 7.00 10.98 -8.32
C SER A 171 6.59 9.51 -8.19
N VAL A 172 5.29 9.20 -8.23
CA VAL A 172 4.79 7.82 -8.19
C VAL A 172 5.10 7.08 -9.50
N GLN A 173 5.00 7.76 -10.65
CA GLN A 173 5.44 7.18 -11.93
C GLN A 173 6.92 6.77 -11.89
N SER A 174 7.80 7.62 -11.34
CA SER A 174 9.22 7.29 -11.16
C SER A 174 9.40 6.06 -10.25
N TRP A 175 8.66 5.97 -9.14
CA TRP A 175 8.76 4.82 -8.24
C TRP A 175 8.30 3.51 -8.90
N VAL A 176 7.25 3.57 -9.73
CA VAL A 176 6.77 2.43 -10.51
C VAL A 176 7.80 1.99 -11.54
N GLU A 177 8.49 2.92 -12.20
CA GLU A 177 9.58 2.60 -13.12
C GLU A 177 10.74 1.90 -12.41
N ASP A 178 11.15 2.39 -11.23
CA ASP A 178 12.16 1.75 -10.39
C ASP A 178 11.75 0.34 -9.98
N LEU A 179 10.50 0.16 -9.54
CA LEU A 179 9.98 -1.14 -9.15
C LEU A 179 9.94 -2.12 -10.34
N ASN A 180 9.49 -1.69 -11.52
CA ASN A 180 9.46 -2.55 -12.70
C ASN A 180 10.88 -2.94 -13.13
N ARG A 181 11.84 -2.01 -13.12
CA ARG A 181 13.25 -2.34 -13.38
C ARG A 181 13.78 -3.38 -12.39
N LEU A 182 13.47 -3.22 -11.10
CA LEU A 182 13.90 -4.16 -10.07
C LEU A 182 13.27 -5.54 -10.26
N ARG A 183 11.99 -5.60 -10.64
CA ARG A 183 11.27 -6.85 -10.85
C ARG A 183 11.68 -7.59 -12.12
N ASP A 184 11.99 -6.86 -13.19
CA ASP A 184 12.40 -7.45 -14.48
C ASP A 184 13.84 -8.00 -14.45
N ASN A 185 14.68 -7.47 -13.56
CA ASN A 185 16.04 -7.95 -13.37
C ASN A 185 16.08 -9.07 -12.32
N ASP A 186 16.60 -10.24 -12.68
CA ASP A 186 16.96 -11.31 -11.72
C ASP A 186 18.26 -10.93 -11.00
N ASP A 187 18.20 -9.81 -10.27
CA ASP A 187 19.38 -9.21 -9.66
C ASP A 187 19.71 -9.90 -8.34
N ALA A 188 20.89 -10.49 -8.29
CA ALA A 188 21.47 -11.02 -7.06
C ALA A 188 21.67 -9.93 -5.97
N ASP A 189 21.56 -8.65 -6.33
CA ASP A 189 21.55 -7.49 -5.41
C ASP A 189 20.15 -6.91 -5.15
N ASN A 190 19.07 -7.69 -5.30
CA ASN A 190 17.72 -7.26 -4.91
C ASN A 190 17.71 -6.67 -3.47
N PRO A 191 17.35 -5.38 -3.27
CA PRO A 191 17.34 -4.74 -1.96
C PRO A 191 16.50 -5.49 -0.93
N LEU A 192 15.38 -6.08 -1.34
CA LEU A 192 14.51 -6.83 -0.44
C LEU A 192 15.22 -8.07 0.10
N THR A 193 15.94 -8.81 -0.74
CA THR A 193 16.76 -9.96 -0.32
C THR A 193 17.79 -9.55 0.73
N ARG A 194 18.42 -8.37 0.58
CA ARG A 194 19.38 -7.83 1.55
C ARG A 194 18.72 -7.41 2.87
N ILE A 195 17.53 -6.84 2.80
CA ILE A 195 16.76 -6.41 3.98
C ILE A 195 16.36 -7.63 4.82
N VAL A 196 15.94 -8.72 4.19
CA VAL A 196 15.44 -9.91 4.90
C VAL A 196 16.53 -10.92 5.26
N ASN A 197 17.66 -10.92 4.53
CA ASN A 197 18.84 -11.74 4.82
C ASN A 197 20.08 -10.87 5.05
N PRO A 198 20.16 -10.11 6.16
CA PRO A 198 21.23 -9.15 6.38
C PRO A 198 22.65 -9.77 6.50
N SER A 199 22.74 -11.09 6.69
CA SER A 199 23.99 -11.86 6.74
C SER A 199 24.61 -12.17 5.37
N THR A 200 23.96 -11.87 4.24
CA THR A 200 24.52 -12.10 2.90
C THR A 200 25.35 -10.93 2.37
N LYS A 201 25.84 -10.03 3.22
CA LYS A 201 26.82 -9.01 2.81
C LYS A 201 28.00 -9.70 2.15
N ARG A 202 28.18 -9.50 0.83
CA ARG A 202 29.47 -9.77 0.20
C ARG A 202 30.48 -8.84 0.86
N ASP A 203 31.42 -9.42 1.57
CA ASP A 203 32.59 -8.70 2.05
C ASP A 203 33.30 -8.09 0.82
N PRO A 204 33.42 -6.75 0.71
CA PRO A 204 34.14 -6.11 -0.40
C PRO A 204 35.64 -6.45 -0.38
N SER A 205 36.12 -7.10 0.68
CA SER A 205 37.51 -7.45 0.91
C SER A 205 37.94 -8.79 0.28
N SER A 206 37.05 -9.55 -0.37
CA SER A 206 37.42 -10.85 -0.96
C SER A 206 37.99 -10.80 -2.38
N SER A 207 38.18 -9.62 -2.96
CA SER A 207 38.93 -9.46 -4.23
C SER A 207 40.36 -8.96 -3.98
N SER A 208 41.21 -9.76 -3.35
CA SER A 208 42.64 -9.85 -3.72
C SER A 208 43.34 -10.98 -2.97
N SER A 209 43.77 -12.01 -3.70
CA SER A 209 45.06 -12.68 -3.55
C SER A 209 45.08 -13.95 -4.37
N ASP A 210 45.33 -13.81 -5.68
CA ASP A 210 45.98 -14.86 -6.46
C ASP A 210 46.79 -14.18 -7.57
N ALA A 211 47.86 -13.51 -7.14
CA ALA A 211 48.93 -13.08 -8.02
C ALA A 211 50.24 -13.12 -7.24
N GLN A 212 50.68 -14.33 -6.90
CA GLN A 212 52.08 -14.63 -6.56
C GLN A 212 52.29 -16.15 -6.68
N ASP A 213 52.70 -16.62 -7.85
CA ASP A 213 53.83 -17.56 -7.97
C ASP A 213 54.18 -17.80 -9.46
N LYS A 214 55.46 -18.13 -9.71
CA LYS A 214 56.15 -18.42 -10.99
C LYS A 214 56.71 -17.16 -11.68
N THR A 215 58.02 -16.94 -11.76
CA THR A 215 59.15 -17.86 -11.84
C THR A 215 60.46 -17.18 -11.42
N SER A 216 61.20 -17.82 -10.54
CA SER A 216 62.67 -17.72 -10.45
C SER A 216 63.28 -18.57 -11.56
N SER A 217 64.20 -18.02 -12.36
CA SER A 217 65.45 -18.69 -12.76
C SER A 217 66.23 -17.93 -13.85
N ARG A 218 67.49 -17.62 -13.49
CA ARG A 218 68.69 -17.34 -14.30
C ARG A 218 68.93 -15.92 -14.81
#